data_AF-A0A258JN40-F1
#
_entry.id   AF-A0A258JN40-F1
#
_cell.length_a   1.000
_cell.length_b   1.000
_cell.length_c   1.000
_cell.angle_alpha   90.00
_cell.angle_beta   90.00
_cell.angle_gamma   90.00
#
_symmetry.space_group_name_H-M   'P 1'
#
loop_
_entity.id
_entity.type
_entity.pdbx_description
1 polymer ?
#
loop_
_entity_poly.entity_id
_entity_poly.type
_entity_poly.pdbx_seq_one_letter_code
_entity_poly.pdbx_strand_id
1 'polypeptide(L)'
;MTTYTSYSNATFLDYAGYQLVPQSLVTQLQNNGTANLTSDQLTQVQSILTTFMNGVSTAPTSLTVTDQSTGGVGDKITVGLVVQRDADPTALLAMDWADRQAALADQTTIWNTYGSTAINQATQQTNYQMVLSAVEALVGQNAQIADGVTSSSESRTIWLQLDGTQFQTLFGTDLLHFTFANDLNNATTSGHAWSGNLSLPDTIQPLVSGLWVEENLPYGTPAPINSTPVVLADGFQSPGNALVGTTTSSPT
;
A
#
# COMPACT_ATOMS: atom_id res chain seq x y z
N MET A 1 8.38 -14.31 22.40
CA MET A 1 7.98 -12.97 21.96
C MET A 1 8.07 -12.95 20.45
N THR A 2 7.07 -12.41 19.76
CA THR A 2 7.12 -12.18 18.31
C THR A 2 8.06 -11.00 18.04
N THR A 3 9.03 -11.18 17.15
CA THR A 3 9.92 -10.11 16.70
C THR A 3 9.37 -9.51 15.42
N TYR A 4 9.52 -8.20 15.25
CA TYR A 4 9.00 -7.44 14.11
C TYR A 4 10.12 -6.75 13.35
N THR A 5 10.02 -6.77 12.02
CA THR A 5 10.93 -6.08 11.11
C THR A 5 10.18 -4.96 10.39
N SER A 6 10.73 -3.74 10.44
CA SER A 6 10.10 -2.54 9.90
C SER A 6 10.24 -2.41 8.38
N TYR A 7 9.19 -1.95 7.71
CA TYR A 7 9.29 -1.41 6.36
C TYR A 7 9.78 0.03 6.39
N SER A 8 10.70 0.38 5.49
CA SER A 8 11.07 1.78 5.28
C SER A 8 9.93 2.52 4.58
N ASN A 9 9.76 3.81 4.90
CA ASN A 9 8.74 4.68 4.30
C ASN A 9 7.30 4.16 4.47
N ALA A 10 7.01 3.55 5.63
CA ALA A 10 5.70 3.01 5.98
C ALA A 10 5.11 3.74 7.18
N THR A 11 5.46 5.01 7.37
CA THR A 11 4.81 5.86 8.38
C THR A 11 3.49 6.41 7.85
N PHE A 12 2.60 6.84 8.75
CA PHE A 12 1.39 7.57 8.36
C PHE A 12 1.71 8.80 7.49
N LEU A 13 2.85 9.45 7.76
CA LEU A 13 3.30 10.64 7.03
C LEU A 13 3.72 10.31 5.60
N ASP A 14 4.26 9.10 5.37
CA ASP A 14 4.55 8.59 4.02
C ASP A 14 3.26 8.23 3.28
N TYR A 15 2.30 7.62 3.98
CA TYR A 15 1.00 7.23 3.43
C TYR A 15 0.14 8.43 3.01
N ALA A 16 -0.02 9.40 3.91
CA ALA A 16 -0.83 10.60 3.66
C ALA A 16 -0.13 11.58 2.70
N GLY A 17 1.07 11.22 2.22
CA GLY A 17 1.56 11.60 0.92
C GLY A 17 1.72 13.10 0.72
N TYR A 18 2.68 13.73 1.39
CA TYR A 18 3.23 14.98 0.87
C TYR A 18 4.72 15.07 1.24
N GLN A 19 5.58 15.36 0.27
CA GLN A 19 7.00 15.74 0.45
C GLN A 19 7.18 17.06 1.25
N LEU A 20 6.22 17.42 2.08
CA LEU A 20 6.12 18.64 2.86
C LEU A 20 6.39 18.41 4.35
N VAL A 21 6.62 17.16 4.78
CA VAL A 21 6.90 16.86 6.19
C VAL A 21 8.40 16.92 6.45
N PRO A 22 8.88 17.78 7.36
CA PRO A 22 10.26 17.74 7.79
C PRO A 22 10.63 16.36 8.33
N GLN A 23 11.78 15.81 7.89
CA GLN A 23 12.30 14.53 8.38
C GLN A 23 12.38 14.47 9.92
N SER A 24 12.58 15.61 10.57
CA SER A 24 12.57 15.73 12.04
C SER A 24 11.24 15.31 12.67
N LEU A 25 10.09 15.60 12.02
CA LEU A 25 8.78 15.18 12.52
C LEU A 25 8.58 13.68 12.33
N VAL A 26 9.06 13.11 11.21
CA VAL A 26 9.06 11.66 10.98
C VAL A 26 9.86 10.94 12.08
N THR A 27 11.06 11.44 12.40
CA THR A 27 11.88 10.90 13.47
C THR A 27 11.24 11.08 14.85
N GLN A 28 10.60 12.21 15.13
CA GLN A 28 9.86 12.41 16.38
C GLN A 28 8.68 11.44 16.52
N LEU A 29 7.94 11.18 15.44
CA LEU A 29 6.86 10.21 15.44
C LEU A 29 7.39 8.80 15.72
N GLN A 30 8.49 8.40 15.05
CA GLN A 30 9.15 7.12 15.28
C GLN A 30 9.65 6.92 16.72
N ASN A 31 10.03 8.00 17.41
CA ASN A 31 10.55 7.95 18.78
C ASN A 31 9.47 7.92 19.87
N ASN A 32 8.20 8.18 19.53
CA ASN A 32 7.11 8.25 20.51
C ASN A 32 6.61 6.88 20.99
N GLY A 33 7.30 5.79 20.64
CA GLY A 33 6.80 4.43 20.81
C GLY A 33 5.76 4.10 19.73
N THR A 34 5.54 2.80 19.51
CA THR A 34 4.62 2.31 18.47
C THR A 34 3.37 1.68 19.05
N ALA A 35 3.47 0.94 20.16
CA ALA A 35 2.35 0.22 20.77
C ALA A 35 2.15 0.56 22.25
N ASN A 36 0.90 0.48 22.69
CA ASN A 36 0.43 0.80 24.04
C ASN A 36 0.81 2.24 24.46
N LEU A 37 0.49 3.20 23.60
CA LEU A 37 0.84 4.60 23.82
C LEU A 37 0.20 5.15 25.09
N THR A 38 1.00 5.81 25.92
CA THR A 38 0.54 6.57 27.09
C THR A 38 -0.15 7.87 26.66
N SER A 39 -0.90 8.50 27.57
CA SER A 39 -1.57 9.79 27.30
C SER A 39 -0.59 10.91 26.88
N ASP A 40 0.63 10.91 27.41
CA ASP A 40 1.67 11.89 27.04
C ASP A 40 2.18 11.63 25.61
N GLN A 41 2.37 10.36 25.23
CA GLN A 41 2.75 9.98 23.87
C GLN A 41 1.64 10.32 22.87
N LEU A 42 0.38 10.06 23.22
CA LEU A 42 -0.77 10.45 22.38
C LEU A 42 -0.82 11.95 22.15
N THR A 43 -0.56 12.76 23.17
CA THR A 43 -0.51 14.23 23.05
C THR A 43 0.61 14.67 22.10
N GLN A 44 1.79 14.04 22.18
CA GLN A 44 2.91 14.32 21.28
C GLN A 44 2.60 13.91 19.83
N VAL A 45 2.05 12.72 19.63
CA VAL A 45 1.61 12.25 18.31
C VAL A 45 0.56 13.20 17.72
N GLN A 46 -0.43 13.63 18.51
CA GLN A 46 -1.44 14.59 18.09
C GLN A 46 -0.82 15.93 17.65
N SER A 47 0.17 16.44 18.38
CA SER A 47 0.89 17.66 18.01
C SER A 47 1.65 17.51 16.68
N ILE A 48 2.26 16.36 16.44
CA ILE A 48 2.97 16.07 15.19
C ILE A 48 1.98 15.98 14.02
N LEU A 49 0.88 15.23 14.17
CA LEU A 49 -0.16 15.09 13.16
C LEU A 49 -0.83 16.44 12.82
N THR A 50 -1.05 17.31 13.81
CA THR A 50 -1.56 18.67 13.61
C THR A 50 -0.70 19.48 12.65
N THR A 51 0.62 19.38 12.81
CA THR A 51 1.57 20.15 11.98
C THR A 51 1.56 19.67 10.53
N PHE A 52 1.16 18.42 10.31
CA PHE A 52 1.15 17.76 9.00
C PHE A 52 -0.13 17.99 8.20
N MET A 53 -1.29 18.01 8.85
CA MET A 53 -2.58 18.21 8.19
C MET A 53 -2.73 19.68 7.76
N ASN A 54 -2.06 20.05 6.67
CA ASN A 54 -2.12 21.38 6.06
C ASN A 54 -3.52 21.68 5.55
N GLY A 55 -4.05 22.86 5.92
CA GLY A 55 -5.38 23.33 5.51
C GLY A 55 -6.45 23.30 6.60
N VAL A 56 -6.15 22.71 7.76
CA VAL A 56 -6.99 22.80 8.96
C VAL A 56 -6.35 23.84 9.88
N SER A 57 -7.06 24.91 10.24
CA SER A 57 -6.53 25.95 11.14
C SER A 57 -6.50 25.50 12.61
N THR A 58 -7.05 24.31 12.88
CA THR A 58 -7.19 23.72 14.20
C THR A 58 -6.58 22.32 14.24
N ALA A 59 -5.88 22.02 15.33
CA ALA A 59 -5.45 20.67 15.70
C ALA A 59 -6.58 19.65 15.61
N PRO A 60 -6.30 18.33 15.43
CA PRO A 60 -7.30 17.31 15.65
C PRO A 60 -8.01 17.58 16.97
N THR A 61 -9.33 17.63 16.94
CA THR A 61 -10.17 17.83 18.11
C THR A 61 -10.12 16.63 19.06
N SER A 62 -9.76 15.45 18.54
CA SER A 62 -9.43 14.27 19.33
C SER A 62 -8.41 13.38 18.62
N LEU A 63 -7.58 12.69 19.41
CA LEU A 63 -6.78 11.54 19.00
C LEU A 63 -6.97 10.45 20.05
N THR A 64 -7.38 9.27 19.62
CA THR A 64 -7.63 8.12 20.51
C THR A 64 -7.03 6.87 19.90
N VAL A 65 -6.57 5.93 20.72
CA VAL A 65 -6.31 4.57 20.25
C VAL A 65 -7.67 3.96 19.89
N THR A 66 -7.78 3.35 18.71
CA THR A 66 -8.99 2.68 18.27
C THR A 66 -9.25 1.47 19.18
N ASP A 67 -10.21 1.58 20.10
CA ASP A 67 -10.64 0.46 20.96
C ASP A 67 -11.52 -0.52 20.17
N GLN A 68 -11.37 -1.80 20.48
CA GLN A 68 -11.91 -3.00 19.86
C GLN A 68 -13.44 -3.16 19.79
N SER A 69 -14.27 -2.16 20.13
CA SER A 69 -15.64 -2.47 20.55
C SER A 69 -16.81 -1.63 20.02
N THR A 70 -16.63 -0.72 19.07
CA THR A 70 -17.79 0.00 18.48
C THR A 70 -18.20 -0.41 17.08
N GLY A 71 -17.73 -1.53 16.53
CA GLY A 71 -18.43 -2.32 15.49
C GLY A 71 -18.91 -1.56 14.24
N GLY A 72 -18.48 -0.32 14.04
CA GLY A 72 -18.79 0.50 12.89
C GLY A 72 -17.74 0.26 11.83
N VAL A 73 -18.14 0.32 10.56
CA VAL A 73 -17.23 0.21 9.41
C VAL A 73 -16.15 1.31 9.41
N GLY A 74 -16.30 2.35 10.26
CA GLY A 74 -15.30 3.39 10.51
C GLY A 74 -14.25 3.07 11.59
N ASP A 75 -14.32 1.92 12.28
CA ASP A 75 -13.33 1.51 13.29
C ASP A 75 -12.29 0.51 12.74
N LYS A 76 -12.36 0.24 11.44
CA LYS A 76 -11.47 -0.72 10.76
C LYS A 76 -10.71 -0.05 9.64
N ILE A 77 -9.47 -0.49 9.46
CA ILE A 77 -8.60 -0.06 8.36
C ILE A 77 -8.42 -1.20 7.36
N THR A 78 -8.39 -0.87 6.08
CA THR A 78 -8.11 -1.84 5.03
C THR A 78 -6.62 -1.84 4.73
N VAL A 79 -6.01 -3.03 4.70
CA VAL A 79 -4.59 -3.19 4.38
C VAL A 79 -4.39 -4.33 3.39
N GLY A 80 -3.64 -4.08 2.33
CA GLY A 80 -3.16 -5.07 1.37
C GLY A 80 -1.71 -5.44 1.65
N LEU A 81 -1.44 -6.73 1.89
CA LEU A 81 -0.09 -7.27 1.95
C LEU A 81 0.31 -7.77 0.56
N VAL A 82 1.32 -7.16 -0.04
CA VAL A 82 1.79 -7.52 -1.38
C VAL A 82 2.89 -8.56 -1.26
N VAL A 83 2.57 -9.82 -1.55
CA VAL A 83 3.47 -10.96 -1.52
C VAL A 83 4.57 -10.80 -2.57
N GLN A 84 5.80 -11.15 -2.19
CA GLN A 84 6.99 -11.03 -3.04
C GLN A 84 6.81 -11.77 -4.37
N ARG A 85 7.38 -11.19 -5.44
CA ARG A 85 7.52 -11.90 -6.71
C ARG A 85 8.54 -13.01 -6.58
N ASP A 86 8.34 -14.07 -7.33
CA ASP A 86 9.35 -15.13 -7.48
C ASP A 86 10.62 -14.59 -8.16
N ALA A 87 10.48 -13.63 -9.09
CA ALA A 87 11.60 -12.96 -9.76
C ALA A 87 11.62 -11.44 -9.53
N ASP A 88 12.77 -10.91 -9.14
CA ASP A 88 13.04 -9.47 -8.95
C ASP A 88 13.36 -8.78 -10.29
N PRO A 89 12.56 -7.79 -10.74
CA PRO A 89 12.80 -7.06 -11.98
C PRO A 89 13.90 -5.99 -11.88
N THR A 90 14.54 -5.79 -10.71
CA THR A 90 15.53 -4.72 -10.50
C THR A 90 16.61 -4.68 -11.58
N ALA A 91 17.16 -5.84 -11.97
CA ALA A 91 18.18 -5.89 -13.02
C ALA A 91 17.64 -5.40 -14.39
N LEU A 92 16.43 -5.82 -14.77
CA LEU A 92 15.76 -5.35 -16.00
C LEU A 92 15.49 -3.84 -15.96
N LEU A 93 15.06 -3.34 -14.79
CA LEU A 93 14.75 -1.93 -14.59
C LEU A 93 16.00 -1.05 -14.50
N ALA A 94 17.16 -1.61 -14.16
CA ALA A 94 18.43 -0.89 -14.10
C ALA A 94 19.17 -0.81 -15.45
N MET A 95 18.76 -1.57 -16.46
CA MET A 95 19.32 -1.50 -17.82
C MET A 95 19.18 -0.10 -18.43
N ASP A 96 20.07 0.27 -19.36
CA ASP A 96 19.82 1.45 -20.17
C ASP A 96 18.55 1.29 -21.02
N TRP A 97 18.08 2.40 -21.59
CA TRP A 97 16.82 2.39 -22.32
C TRP A 97 16.84 1.43 -23.51
N ALA A 98 17.93 1.37 -24.29
CA ALA A 98 17.97 0.58 -25.52
C ALA A 98 17.98 -0.92 -25.20
N ASP A 99 18.80 -1.34 -24.24
CA ASP A 99 18.88 -2.73 -23.79
C ASP A 99 17.58 -3.18 -23.11
N ARG A 100 16.95 -2.29 -22.34
CA ARG A 100 15.63 -2.56 -21.76
C ARG A 100 14.57 -2.75 -22.84
N GLN A 101 14.55 -1.93 -23.89
CA GLN A 101 13.59 -2.12 -25.00
C GLN A 101 13.81 -3.45 -25.72
N ALA A 102 15.08 -3.83 -25.95
CA ALA A 102 15.40 -5.12 -26.55
C ALA A 102 14.93 -6.29 -25.67
N ALA A 103 15.15 -6.21 -24.36
CA ALA A 103 14.69 -7.22 -23.41
C ALA A 103 13.15 -7.28 -23.31
N LEU A 104 12.47 -6.14 -23.34
CA LEU A 104 11.00 -6.06 -23.31
C LEU A 104 10.34 -6.49 -24.63
N ALA A 105 11.07 -6.55 -25.74
CA ALA A 105 10.52 -7.01 -27.01
C ALA A 105 10.10 -8.49 -26.96
N ASP A 106 10.80 -9.32 -26.17
CA ASP A 106 10.39 -10.70 -25.90
C ASP A 106 9.42 -10.78 -24.72
N GLN A 107 8.16 -10.45 -25.01
CA GLN A 107 7.07 -10.53 -24.05
C GLN A 107 6.91 -11.93 -23.45
N THR A 108 7.21 -13.00 -24.20
CA THR A 108 7.08 -14.37 -23.71
C THR A 108 8.06 -14.63 -22.58
N THR A 109 9.33 -14.25 -22.76
CA THR A 109 10.35 -14.38 -21.72
C THR A 109 10.04 -13.49 -20.52
N ILE A 110 9.59 -12.24 -20.74
CA ILE A 110 9.20 -11.35 -19.64
C ILE A 110 8.06 -11.95 -18.79
N TRP A 111 6.98 -12.43 -19.43
CA TRP A 111 5.88 -13.09 -18.71
C TRP A 111 6.33 -14.39 -18.07
N ASN A 112 7.29 -15.10 -18.66
CA ASN A 112 7.80 -16.34 -18.09
C ASN A 112 8.67 -16.11 -16.86
N THR A 113 9.48 -15.06 -16.87
CA THR A 113 10.40 -14.73 -15.78
C THR A 113 9.70 -13.95 -14.68
N TYR A 114 8.95 -12.90 -15.01
CA TYR A 114 8.38 -11.95 -14.03
C TYR A 114 6.86 -12.05 -13.87
N GLY A 115 6.19 -12.78 -14.76
CA GLY A 115 4.78 -13.13 -14.66
C GLY A 115 4.55 -14.48 -13.98
N SER A 116 3.30 -14.92 -13.99
CA SER A 116 2.86 -16.16 -13.33
C SER A 116 2.88 -17.35 -14.31
N THR A 117 4.06 -17.87 -14.68
CA THR A 117 4.13 -19.21 -15.31
C THR A 117 3.74 -20.31 -14.34
N ALA A 118 3.48 -21.53 -14.81
CA ALA A 118 3.10 -22.65 -13.91
C ALA A 118 4.12 -22.93 -12.79
N ILE A 119 5.42 -22.72 -13.03
CA ILE A 119 6.47 -22.88 -12.00
C ILE A 119 6.46 -21.70 -11.03
N ASN A 120 6.43 -20.46 -11.54
CA ASN A 120 6.34 -19.28 -10.70
C ASN A 120 5.03 -19.24 -9.90
N GLN A 121 3.94 -19.78 -10.47
CA GLN A 121 2.64 -19.93 -9.81
C GLN A 121 2.73 -20.87 -8.61
N ALA A 122 3.50 -21.96 -8.68
CA ALA A 122 3.64 -22.86 -7.54
C ALA A 122 4.36 -22.18 -6.37
N THR A 123 5.51 -21.53 -6.62
CA THR A 123 6.23 -20.79 -5.57
C THR A 123 5.43 -19.59 -5.06
N GLN A 124 4.81 -18.82 -5.97
CA GLN A 124 3.92 -17.70 -5.64
C GLN A 124 2.72 -18.16 -4.80
N GLN A 125 2.09 -19.28 -5.17
CA GLN A 125 0.99 -19.87 -4.41
C GLN A 125 1.47 -20.32 -3.04
N THR A 126 2.63 -20.97 -2.94
CA THR A 126 3.21 -21.37 -1.65
C THR A 126 3.49 -20.16 -0.76
N ASN A 127 4.17 -19.12 -1.27
CA ASN A 127 4.45 -17.90 -0.51
C ASN A 127 3.16 -17.19 -0.10
N TYR A 128 2.18 -17.11 -1.01
CA TYR A 128 0.87 -16.53 -0.71
C TYR A 128 0.16 -17.30 0.42
N GLN A 129 0.12 -18.63 0.36
CA GLN A 129 -0.51 -19.45 1.39
C GLN A 129 0.25 -19.37 2.72
N MET A 130 1.59 -19.29 2.70
CA MET A 130 2.38 -19.10 3.91
C MET A 130 2.07 -17.77 4.60
N VAL A 131 2.00 -16.67 3.84
CA VAL A 131 1.63 -15.36 4.39
C VAL A 131 0.19 -15.38 4.87
N LEU A 132 -0.74 -15.91 4.08
CA LEU A 132 -2.16 -16.00 4.45
C LEU A 132 -2.34 -16.77 5.76
N SER A 133 -1.84 -18.00 5.85
CA SER A 133 -1.97 -18.83 7.06
C SER A 133 -1.31 -18.19 8.28
N ALA A 134 -0.18 -17.52 8.11
CA ALA A 134 0.49 -16.83 9.22
C ALA A 134 -0.32 -15.61 9.69
N VAL A 135 -0.89 -14.84 8.77
CA VAL A 135 -1.78 -13.72 9.10
C VAL A 135 -3.05 -14.23 9.79
N GLU A 136 -3.70 -15.25 9.25
CA GLU A 136 -4.90 -15.85 9.84
C GLU A 136 -4.64 -16.40 11.25
N ALA A 137 -3.44 -16.93 11.51
CA ALA A 137 -3.03 -17.35 12.84
C ALA A 137 -2.82 -16.19 13.82
N LEU A 138 -2.45 -15.00 13.32
CA LEU A 138 -2.22 -13.79 14.13
C LEU A 138 -3.51 -13.03 14.41
N VAL A 139 -4.31 -12.76 13.38
CA VAL A 139 -5.47 -11.86 13.45
C VAL A 139 -6.82 -12.57 13.26
N GLY A 140 -6.80 -13.89 13.03
CA GLY A 140 -7.98 -14.73 12.79
C GLY A 140 -8.32 -14.90 11.30
N GLN A 141 -8.92 -16.03 10.95
CA GLN A 141 -9.33 -16.41 9.57
C GLN A 141 -10.34 -15.45 8.89
N ASN A 142 -10.87 -14.48 9.63
CA ASN A 142 -11.98 -13.62 9.22
C ASN A 142 -11.61 -12.12 9.26
N ALA A 143 -10.34 -11.75 9.10
CA ALA A 143 -10.00 -10.39 8.69
C ALA A 143 -10.77 -10.12 7.38
N GLN A 144 -11.91 -9.44 7.49
CA GLN A 144 -12.93 -9.42 6.45
C GLN A 144 -12.29 -8.90 5.17
N ILE A 145 -12.52 -9.56 4.03
CA ILE A 145 -12.11 -9.01 2.75
C ILE A 145 -12.88 -7.71 2.60
N ALA A 146 -12.19 -6.59 2.50
CA ALA A 146 -12.83 -5.29 2.37
C ALA A 146 -13.65 -5.26 1.06
N ASP A 147 -14.87 -4.71 1.12
CA ASP A 147 -15.75 -4.65 -0.04
C ASP A 147 -15.08 -3.82 -1.16
N GLY A 148 -15.08 -4.34 -2.39
CA GLY A 148 -14.39 -3.71 -3.54
C GLY A 148 -12.93 -4.14 -3.78
N VAL A 149 -12.35 -5.01 -2.94
CA VAL A 149 -11.02 -5.62 -3.20
C VAL A 149 -11.08 -7.15 -3.14
N THR A 150 -10.18 -7.81 -3.88
CA THR A 150 -10.13 -9.28 -3.95
C THR A 150 -8.73 -9.79 -3.64
N SER A 151 -8.62 -10.59 -2.57
CA SER A 151 -7.39 -11.31 -2.24
C SER A 151 -7.18 -12.46 -3.20
N SER A 152 -6.00 -12.53 -3.82
CA SER A 152 -5.66 -13.60 -4.77
C SER A 152 -4.16 -13.78 -4.90
N SER A 153 -3.73 -15.02 -5.15
CA SER A 153 -2.33 -15.32 -5.42
C SER A 153 -1.91 -14.76 -6.77
N GLU A 154 -2.82 -14.72 -7.75
CA GLU A 154 -2.63 -14.10 -9.07
C GLU A 154 -2.26 -12.62 -8.93
N SER A 155 -2.99 -11.87 -8.10
CA SER A 155 -2.71 -10.45 -7.82
C SER A 155 -1.63 -10.26 -6.75
N ARG A 156 -1.14 -11.34 -6.13
CA ARG A 156 -0.16 -11.36 -5.03
C ARG A 156 -0.55 -10.47 -3.85
N THR A 157 -1.83 -10.24 -3.65
CA THR A 157 -2.29 -9.29 -2.63
C THR A 157 -3.24 -9.99 -1.71
N ILE A 158 -2.96 -9.93 -0.42
CA ILE A 158 -3.85 -10.37 0.65
C ILE A 158 -4.45 -9.11 1.25
N TRP A 159 -5.70 -8.85 0.95
CA TRP A 159 -6.49 -7.78 1.54
C TRP A 159 -7.10 -8.21 2.86
N LEU A 160 -6.99 -7.32 3.84
CA LEU A 160 -7.42 -7.50 5.21
C LEU A 160 -8.18 -6.27 5.64
N GLN A 161 -9.30 -6.44 6.34
CA GLN A 161 -9.94 -5.39 7.10
C GLN A 161 -9.72 -5.66 8.59
N LEU A 162 -8.96 -4.78 9.23
CA LEU A 162 -8.43 -4.97 10.59
C LEU A 162 -9.06 -3.96 11.54
N ASP A 163 -9.53 -4.42 12.71
CA ASP A 163 -9.77 -3.53 13.84
C ASP A 163 -8.45 -3.11 14.53
N GLY A 164 -8.55 -2.23 15.54
CA GLY A 164 -7.38 -1.72 16.24
C GLY A 164 -6.49 -2.80 16.88
N THR A 165 -7.06 -3.89 17.40
CA THR A 165 -6.25 -4.96 18.01
C THR A 165 -5.67 -5.90 16.99
N GLN A 166 -6.40 -6.21 15.93
CA GLN A 166 -5.87 -6.96 14.81
C GLN A 166 -4.71 -6.20 14.16
N PHE A 167 -4.85 -4.89 14.00
CA PHE A 167 -3.79 -4.02 13.50
C PHE A 167 -2.58 -4.01 14.44
N GLN A 168 -2.79 -3.82 15.75
CA GLN A 168 -1.71 -3.88 16.73
C GLN A 168 -1.00 -5.25 16.75
N THR A 169 -1.75 -6.34 16.61
CA THR A 169 -1.21 -7.71 16.58
C THR A 169 -0.43 -7.98 15.29
N LEU A 170 -0.87 -7.45 14.15
CA LEU A 170 -0.16 -7.64 12.88
C LEU A 170 1.06 -6.73 12.75
N PHE A 171 0.96 -5.48 13.20
CA PHE A 171 1.98 -4.46 12.94
C PHE A 171 2.87 -4.09 14.13
N GLY A 172 2.51 -4.52 15.34
CA GLY A 172 3.19 -4.12 16.57
C GLY A 172 3.08 -2.62 16.87
N THR A 173 2.06 -1.95 16.33
CA THR A 173 1.79 -0.51 16.51
C THR A 173 0.30 -0.24 16.70
N ASP A 174 -0.05 0.73 17.53
CA ASP A 174 -1.44 1.08 17.80
C ASP A 174 -2.07 1.75 16.57
N LEU A 175 -3.27 1.31 16.21
CA LEU A 175 -4.13 2.05 15.29
C LEU A 175 -4.73 3.23 16.05
N LEU A 176 -4.53 4.42 15.53
CA LEU A 176 -5.06 5.67 16.10
C LEU A 176 -6.22 6.13 15.24
N HIS A 177 -7.24 6.68 15.87
CA HIS A 177 -8.33 7.38 15.23
C HIS A 177 -8.25 8.86 15.57
N PHE A 178 -8.28 9.72 14.55
CA PHE A 178 -8.28 11.16 14.71
C PHE A 178 -9.57 11.76 14.17
N THR A 179 -10.00 12.86 14.77
CA THR A 179 -11.06 13.72 14.21
C THR A 179 -10.57 15.15 14.15
N PHE A 180 -10.95 15.89 13.11
CA PHE A 180 -10.73 17.33 13.04
C PHE A 180 -11.95 18.04 12.45
N ALA A 181 -12.16 19.28 12.88
CA ALA A 181 -13.14 20.16 12.26
C ALA A 181 -12.57 20.69 10.95
N ASN A 182 -13.27 20.48 9.84
CA ASN A 182 -12.91 21.05 8.56
C ASN A 182 -13.49 22.47 8.47
N ASP A 183 -12.60 23.46 8.61
CA ASP A 183 -12.98 24.88 8.61
C ASP A 183 -13.56 25.36 7.27
N LEU A 184 -13.35 24.61 6.17
CA LEU A 184 -13.84 24.99 4.83
C LEU A 184 -15.32 24.63 4.60
N ASN A 185 -15.84 23.60 5.28
CA ASN A 185 -17.21 23.14 5.09
C ASN A 185 -17.98 22.90 6.41
N ASN A 186 -17.37 23.22 7.56
CA ASN A 186 -17.92 23.03 8.89
C ASN A 186 -18.35 21.57 9.17
N ALA A 187 -17.71 20.60 8.49
CA ALA A 187 -17.90 19.18 8.70
C ALA A 187 -16.81 18.62 9.63
N THR A 188 -17.10 17.54 10.33
CA THR A 188 -16.08 16.75 11.02
C THR A 188 -15.50 15.75 10.04
N THR A 189 -14.19 15.75 9.89
CA THR A 189 -13.45 14.71 9.16
C THR A 189 -12.79 13.78 10.16
N SER A 190 -12.86 12.48 9.89
CA SER A 190 -12.24 11.43 10.69
C SER A 190 -11.35 10.56 9.81
N GLY A 191 -10.34 9.96 10.43
CA GLY A 191 -9.42 9.03 9.77
C GLY A 191 -8.55 8.30 10.78
N HIS A 192 -7.65 7.48 10.27
CA HIS A 192 -6.74 6.65 11.01
C HIS A 192 -5.30 7.10 10.82
N ALA A 193 -4.52 6.94 11.88
CA ALA A 193 -3.08 7.15 11.85
C ALA A 193 -2.38 6.05 12.65
N TRP A 194 -1.06 6.01 12.55
CA TRP A 194 -0.23 5.14 13.37
C TRP A 194 1.09 5.84 13.67
N SER A 195 1.75 5.38 14.73
CA SER A 195 3.06 5.88 15.13
C SER A 195 4.16 5.02 14.51
N GLY A 196 5.19 5.69 13.98
CA GLY A 196 6.37 5.05 13.39
C GLY A 196 6.09 4.29 12.09
N ASN A 197 7.04 3.43 11.70
CA ASN A 197 6.90 2.56 10.54
C ASN A 197 6.03 1.35 10.86
N LEU A 198 5.20 0.94 9.92
CA LEU A 198 4.61 -0.39 9.97
C LEU A 198 5.70 -1.46 9.90
N SER A 199 5.57 -2.46 10.75
CA SER A 199 6.50 -3.58 10.85
C SER A 199 5.72 -4.88 10.76
N LEU A 200 6.25 -5.92 10.15
CA LEU A 200 5.60 -7.23 10.16
C LEU A 200 6.43 -8.23 10.98
N PRO A 201 5.81 -9.29 11.53
CA PRO A 201 6.53 -10.38 12.15
C PRO A 201 7.62 -10.92 11.23
N ASP A 202 8.78 -11.25 11.80
CA ASP A 202 9.95 -11.77 11.05
C ASP A 202 9.63 -13.04 10.24
N THR A 203 8.57 -13.75 10.61
CA THR A 203 8.09 -14.95 9.90
C THR A 203 7.42 -14.65 8.56
N ILE A 204 6.86 -13.44 8.38
CA ILE A 204 6.15 -13.04 7.16
C ILE A 204 6.79 -11.86 6.44
N GLN A 205 7.55 -11.01 7.14
CA GLN A 205 8.18 -9.82 6.55
C GLN A 205 9.03 -10.15 5.31
N PRO A 206 9.86 -11.22 5.28
CA PRO A 206 10.66 -11.55 4.10
C PRO A 206 9.83 -11.93 2.87
N LEU A 207 8.57 -12.35 3.08
CA LEU A 207 7.67 -12.80 2.02
C LEU A 207 6.75 -11.68 1.50
N VAL A 208 6.75 -10.52 2.16
CA VAL A 208 5.92 -9.37 1.80
C VAL A 208 6.81 -8.25 1.28
N SER A 209 6.60 -7.90 0.01
CA SER A 209 7.36 -6.88 -0.73
C SER A 209 6.80 -5.46 -0.58
N GLY A 210 5.57 -5.32 -0.10
CA GLY A 210 4.95 -4.01 0.06
C GLY A 210 3.67 -4.07 0.88
N LEU A 211 3.29 -2.89 1.38
CA LEU A 211 2.06 -2.65 2.12
C LEU A 211 1.23 -1.63 1.35
N TRP A 212 -0.08 -1.87 1.28
CA TRP A 212 -1.06 -0.91 0.78
C TRP A 212 -2.03 -0.61 1.90
N VAL A 213 -2.13 0.65 2.33
CA VAL A 213 -3.13 1.07 3.31
C VAL A 213 -4.25 1.79 2.58
N GLU A 214 -5.50 1.52 2.95
CA GLU A 214 -6.67 2.11 2.32
C GLU A 214 -7.70 2.48 3.39
N GLU A 215 -8.14 3.74 3.34
CA GLU A 215 -9.08 4.33 4.30
C GLU A 215 -10.44 4.63 3.69
N ASN A 216 -10.55 4.69 2.37
CA ASN A 216 -11.78 5.02 1.67
C ASN A 216 -11.82 4.26 0.34
N LEU A 217 -12.18 2.97 0.37
CA LEU A 217 -12.44 2.21 -0.87
C LEU A 217 -13.53 2.94 -1.65
N PRO A 218 -13.22 3.67 -2.75
CA PRO A 218 -14.16 4.63 -3.31
C PRO A 218 -15.21 3.97 -4.20
N TYR A 219 -15.10 2.65 -4.41
CA TYR A 219 -15.86 1.94 -5.40
C TYR A 219 -16.25 0.58 -4.84
N GLY A 220 -17.52 0.40 -4.51
CA GLY A 220 -18.10 -0.94 -4.53
C GLY A 220 -17.83 -1.55 -5.91
N THR A 221 -17.72 -2.87 -5.98
CA THR A 221 -17.41 -3.61 -7.22
C THR A 221 -18.21 -3.01 -8.39
N PRO A 222 -17.57 -2.35 -9.38
CA PRO A 222 -18.32 -1.72 -10.44
C PRO A 222 -19.15 -2.80 -11.12
N ALA A 223 -20.48 -2.58 -11.19
CA ALA A 223 -21.34 -3.50 -11.90
C ALA A 223 -20.74 -3.72 -13.29
N PRO A 224 -20.52 -4.96 -13.75
CA PRO A 224 -19.94 -5.20 -15.05
C PRO A 224 -20.85 -4.57 -16.10
N ILE A 225 -20.46 -3.39 -16.57
CA ILE A 225 -21.07 -2.79 -17.76
C ILE A 225 -20.61 -3.69 -18.88
N ASN A 226 -21.55 -4.23 -19.66
CA ASN A 226 -21.28 -5.05 -20.83
C ASN A 226 -20.21 -4.39 -21.71
N SER A 227 -18.95 -4.78 -21.52
CA SER A 227 -17.82 -4.24 -22.26
C SER A 227 -17.87 -4.84 -23.65
N THR A 228 -18.13 -3.99 -24.65
CA THR A 228 -18.00 -4.39 -26.05
C THR A 228 -16.52 -4.31 -26.44
N PRO A 229 -15.95 -5.34 -27.08
CA PRO A 229 -14.58 -5.27 -27.58
C PRO A 229 -14.44 -4.08 -28.53
N VAL A 230 -13.51 -3.17 -28.23
CA VAL A 230 -13.14 -2.11 -29.16
C VAL A 230 -11.98 -2.60 -30.02
N VAL A 231 -12.09 -2.46 -31.33
CA VAL A 231 -10.96 -2.69 -32.24
C VAL A 231 -10.08 -1.46 -32.14
N LEU A 232 -8.91 -1.60 -31.50
CA LEU A 232 -7.89 -0.57 -31.54
C LEU A 232 -7.28 -0.58 -32.94
N ALA A 233 -7.21 0.59 -33.58
CA ALA A 233 -6.41 0.74 -34.79
C ALA A 233 -4.93 0.59 -34.41
N ASP A 234 -4.14 -0.11 -35.24
CA ASP A 234 -2.69 -0.17 -35.07
C ASP A 234 -2.13 1.26 -35.08
N GLY A 235 -1.70 1.72 -33.90
CA GLY A 235 -1.08 3.02 -33.71
C GLY A 235 0.44 2.94 -33.89
N PHE A 236 1.08 4.07 -34.15
CA PHE A 236 2.54 4.15 -34.15
C PHE A 236 3.07 3.84 -32.75
N GLN A 237 3.97 2.85 -32.63
CA GLN A 237 4.58 2.46 -31.35
C GLN A 237 5.45 3.56 -30.70
N SER A 238 5.74 4.66 -31.41
CA SER A 238 6.37 5.85 -30.84
C SER A 238 6.05 7.10 -31.68
N PRO A 239 6.21 8.32 -31.12
CA PRO A 239 6.13 9.56 -31.88
C PRO A 239 7.11 9.63 -33.08
N GLY A 240 8.24 8.91 -32.99
CA GLY A 240 9.23 8.84 -34.07
C GLY A 240 8.79 8.00 -35.27
N ASN A 241 7.88 7.05 -35.09
CA ASN A 241 7.29 6.26 -36.17
C ASN A 241 6.11 6.95 -36.86
N ALA A 242 5.61 8.06 -36.29
CA ALA A 242 4.51 8.83 -36.85
C ALA A 242 4.94 9.83 -37.94
N LEU A 243 6.25 10.02 -38.14
CA LEU A 243 6.80 10.94 -39.13
C LEU A 243 6.98 10.23 -40.47
N VAL A 244 6.19 10.62 -41.47
CA VAL A 244 6.48 10.32 -42.88
C VAL A 244 7.79 11.03 -43.23
N GLY A 245 8.86 10.27 -43.38
CA GLY A 245 10.19 10.80 -43.67
C GLY A 245 10.20 11.68 -44.91
N THR A 246 10.56 12.95 -44.75
CA THR A 246 10.91 13.85 -45.87
C THR A 246 12.41 13.83 -46.17
N THR A 247 13.18 12.93 -45.57
CA THR A 247 14.62 12.84 -45.86
C THR A 247 14.89 11.79 -46.93
N THR A 248 14.83 12.22 -48.19
CA THR A 248 15.63 11.61 -49.24
C THR A 248 17.10 11.79 -48.85
N SER A 249 17.78 10.72 -48.43
CA SER A 249 19.23 10.68 -48.48
C SER A 249 19.62 10.51 -49.95
N SER A 250 20.13 11.57 -50.56
CA SER A 250 20.88 11.46 -51.81
C SER A 250 22.33 11.16 -51.41
N PRO A 251 22.87 9.96 -51.71
CA PRO A 251 24.29 9.73 -51.52
C PRO A 251 25.05 10.50 -52.61
N THR A 252 25.99 11.34 -52.19
CA THR A 252 27.14 11.75 -53.01
C THR A 252 28.34 10.92 -52.61
#